data_AF-A0AB34P3R8-F1
#
_entry.id   AF-A0AB34P3R8-F1
#
_cell.length_a   1.000
_cell.length_b   1.000
_cell.length_c   1.000
_cell.angle_alpha   90.00
_cell.angle_beta   90.00
_cell.angle_gamma   90.00
#
_symmetry.space_group_name_H-M   'P 1'
#
loop_
_entity.id
_entity.type
_entity.pdbx_description
1 polymer ?
#
loop_
_entity_poly.entity_id
_entity_poly.type
_entity_poly.pdbx_seq_one_letter_code
_entity_poly.pdbx_strand_id
1 'polypeptide(L)'
;GSPLLAAQALRAQDRMAFCELQPDEAEALKGLFAKDNRVRVHAGDGYAAIRAFLPPRAGETKIGRGLVLIDPPYESQDAEYQQIIHSVREALARWPQAICMVWYPIKLRRSLQPFMRKAATLPAKSVLVAELQVRPDDSPLRLTGSGLLIVNAPWQFDKVLAPALPVLKKHLGEPGASTRLEWLRQDA
;
A
#
# COMPACT_ATOMS: atom_id res chain seq x y z
N GLY A 1 -9.22 11.33 -1.36
CA GLY A 1 -8.10 10.41 -1.09
C GLY A 1 -8.54 8.96 -1.17
N SER A 2 -7.64 8.03 -0.86
CA SER A 2 -7.88 6.58 -0.88
C SER A 2 -9.09 6.10 -0.07
N PRO A 3 -9.52 6.74 1.06
CA PRO A 3 -10.71 6.29 1.79
C PRO A 3 -12.00 6.34 0.97
N LEU A 4 -12.21 7.41 0.20
CA LEU A 4 -13.40 7.56 -0.65
C LEU A 4 -13.41 6.56 -1.81
N LEU A 5 -12.25 6.36 -2.46
CA LEU A 5 -12.11 5.38 -3.54
C LEU A 5 -12.44 3.97 -3.02
N ALA A 6 -11.95 3.61 -1.85
CA ALA A 6 -12.27 2.33 -1.21
C ALA A 6 -13.76 2.21 -0.88
N ALA A 7 -14.36 3.23 -0.26
CA ALA A 7 -15.78 3.19 0.13
C ALA A 7 -16.73 3.08 -1.07
N GLN A 8 -16.37 3.67 -2.21
CA GLN A 8 -17.13 3.58 -3.45
C GLN A 8 -16.98 2.22 -4.14
N ALA A 9 -15.79 1.60 -4.06
CA ALA A 9 -15.52 0.31 -4.69
C ALA A 9 -16.01 -0.89 -3.86
N LEU A 10 -16.09 -0.74 -2.54
CA LEU A 10 -16.48 -1.82 -1.62
C LEU A 10 -18.00 -1.98 -1.55
N ARG A 11 -18.44 -3.21 -1.25
CA ARG A 11 -19.86 -3.61 -1.21
C ARG A 11 -20.47 -3.34 0.17
N ALA A 12 -21.78 -3.56 0.30
CA ALA A 12 -22.50 -3.33 1.56
C ALA A 12 -22.00 -4.20 2.74
N GLN A 13 -21.55 -5.43 2.45
CA GLN A 13 -21.07 -6.38 3.46
C GLN A 13 -19.60 -6.16 3.87
N ASP A 14 -18.84 -5.40 3.08
CA ASP A 14 -17.43 -5.16 3.38
C ASP A 14 -17.29 -4.21 4.58
N ARG A 15 -16.13 -4.23 5.22
CA ARG A 15 -15.80 -3.37 6.38
C ARG A 15 -14.49 -2.65 6.13
N MET A 16 -14.42 -1.42 6.59
CA MET A 16 -13.29 -0.52 6.40
C MET A 16 -12.85 0.05 7.75
N ALA A 17 -11.54 0.04 7.96
CA ALA A 17 -10.90 0.77 9.06
C ALA A 17 -9.89 1.74 8.44
N PHE A 18 -10.03 3.02 8.72
CA PHE A 18 -9.08 4.06 8.32
C PHE A 18 -8.40 4.60 9.58
N CYS A 19 -7.07 4.72 9.52
CA CYS A 19 -6.27 5.25 10.63
C CYS A 19 -5.60 6.53 10.15
N GLU A 20 -5.76 7.61 10.91
CA GLU A 20 -5.17 8.91 10.63
C GLU A 20 -4.56 9.45 11.92
N LEU A 21 -3.30 9.86 11.87
CA LEU A 21 -2.57 10.35 13.03
C LEU A 21 -2.93 11.81 13.35
N GLN A 22 -3.19 12.61 12.31
CA GLN A 22 -3.53 14.02 12.46
C GLN A 22 -4.97 14.18 12.97
N PRO A 23 -5.19 14.77 14.17
CA PRO A 23 -6.50 14.81 14.79
C PRO A 23 -7.57 15.49 13.92
N ASP A 24 -7.24 16.62 13.30
CA ASP A 24 -8.19 17.39 12.49
C ASP A 24 -8.60 16.63 11.23
N GLU A 25 -7.64 15.97 10.57
CA GLU A 25 -7.91 15.12 9.40
C GLU A 25 -8.73 13.88 9.78
N ALA A 26 -8.48 13.30 10.96
CA ALA A 26 -9.26 12.18 11.47
C ALA A 26 -10.72 12.59 11.77
N GLU A 27 -10.95 13.77 12.34
CA GLU A 27 -12.30 14.31 12.57
C GLU A 27 -13.02 14.62 11.24
N ALA A 28 -12.33 15.23 10.27
CA ALA A 28 -12.88 15.44 8.94
C ALA A 28 -13.28 14.11 8.28
N LEU A 29 -12.44 13.08 8.41
CA LEU A 29 -12.70 11.74 7.88
C LEU A 29 -13.88 11.06 8.59
N LYS A 30 -14.04 11.24 9.91
CA LYS A 30 -15.23 10.78 10.65
C LYS A 30 -16.49 11.46 10.15
N GLY A 31 -16.45 12.78 9.95
CA GLY A 31 -17.58 13.54 9.40
C GLY A 31 -17.99 13.05 8.02
N LEU A 32 -17.01 12.81 7.15
CA LEU A 32 -17.22 12.29 5.79
C LEU A 32 -17.97 10.95 5.77
N PHE A 33 -17.64 10.05 6.71
CA PHE A 33 -18.22 8.70 6.78
C PHE A 33 -19.27 8.52 7.87
N ALA A 34 -19.80 9.61 8.45
CA ALA A 34 -20.73 9.56 9.58
C ALA A 34 -22.00 8.71 9.30
N LYS A 35 -22.38 8.58 8.03
CA LYS A 35 -23.57 7.81 7.58
C LYS A 35 -23.23 6.45 6.98
N ASP A 36 -21.95 6.09 6.88
CA ASP A 36 -21.51 4.80 6.34
C ASP A 36 -21.14 3.83 7.48
N ASN A 37 -22.07 2.95 7.83
CA ASN A 37 -21.89 1.98 8.92
C ASN A 37 -20.80 0.93 8.64
N ARG A 38 -20.28 0.86 7.41
CA ARG A 38 -19.17 -0.03 7.03
C ARG A 38 -17.82 0.51 7.50
N VAL A 39 -17.74 1.80 7.81
CA VAL A 39 -16.49 2.52 8.08
C VAL A 39 -16.30 2.71 9.58
N ARG A 40 -15.05 2.51 10.02
CA ARG A 40 -14.52 2.97 11.31
C ARG A 40 -13.30 3.83 11.05
N VAL A 41 -13.28 5.01 11.65
CA VAL A 41 -12.14 5.93 11.59
C VAL A 41 -11.49 5.97 12.97
N HIS A 42 -10.18 5.76 12.99
CA HIS A 42 -9.37 5.74 14.20
C HIS A 42 -8.35 6.88 14.14
N ALA A 43 -8.40 7.77 15.12
CA ALA A 43 -7.36 8.78 15.30
C ALA A 43 -6.18 8.11 16.02
N GLY A 44 -5.03 7.99 15.36
CA GLY A 44 -3.83 7.37 15.93
C GLY A 44 -2.91 6.72 14.90
N ASP A 45 -1.84 6.12 15.40
CA ASP A 45 -0.80 5.48 14.59
C ASP A 45 -1.32 4.25 13.83
N GLY A 46 -1.26 4.33 12.49
CA GLY A 46 -1.65 3.25 11.59
C GLY A 46 -0.79 1.99 11.73
N TYR A 47 0.49 2.10 12.09
CA TYR A 47 1.35 0.93 12.34
C TYR A 47 0.92 0.19 13.60
N ALA A 48 0.57 0.92 14.67
CA ALA A 48 0.01 0.33 15.87
C ALA A 48 -1.35 -0.35 15.60
N ALA A 49 -2.16 0.24 14.71
CA ALA A 49 -3.46 -0.29 14.33
C ALA A 49 -3.38 -1.66 13.63
N ILE A 50 -2.30 -1.95 12.89
CA ILE A 50 -2.07 -3.28 12.27
C ILE A 50 -2.07 -4.37 13.35
N ARG A 51 -1.43 -4.13 14.50
CA ARG A 51 -1.40 -5.08 15.62
C ARG A 51 -2.75 -5.21 16.31
N ALA A 52 -3.49 -4.10 16.41
CA ALA A 52 -4.76 -4.04 17.12
C ALA A 52 -5.93 -4.64 16.32
N PHE A 53 -5.94 -4.46 15.00
CA PHE A 53 -7.12 -4.76 14.17
C PHE A 53 -7.01 -6.03 13.34
N LEU A 54 -5.83 -6.66 13.25
CA LEU A 54 -5.63 -7.89 12.49
C LEU A 54 -5.57 -9.14 13.38
N PRO A 55 -6.26 -10.24 13.01
CA PRO A 55 -7.15 -10.37 11.85
C PRO A 55 -8.51 -9.67 12.08
N PRO A 56 -9.09 -9.05 11.03
CA PRO A 56 -10.30 -8.25 11.20
C PRO A 56 -11.56 -9.10 11.39
N ARG A 57 -12.53 -8.56 12.13
CA ARG A 57 -13.82 -9.19 12.42
C ARG A 57 -14.98 -8.23 12.19
N ALA A 58 -16.12 -8.77 11.78
CA ALA A 58 -17.40 -8.08 11.71
C ALA A 58 -18.37 -8.77 12.68
N GLY A 59 -18.49 -8.24 13.90
CA GLY A 59 -19.15 -8.95 14.99
C GLY A 59 -18.44 -10.27 15.28
N GLU A 60 -19.18 -11.37 15.25
CA GLU A 60 -18.63 -12.71 15.48
C GLU A 60 -17.92 -13.29 14.25
N THR A 61 -18.15 -12.71 13.06
CA THR A 61 -17.64 -13.23 11.80
C THR A 61 -16.19 -12.82 11.57
N LYS A 62 -15.30 -13.81 11.35
CA LYS A 62 -13.92 -13.55 10.92
C LYS A 62 -13.91 -13.14 9.45
N ILE A 63 -13.23 -12.05 9.13
CA ILE A 63 -13.05 -11.62 7.74
C ILE A 63 -11.92 -12.45 7.14
N GLY A 64 -12.27 -13.26 6.13
CA GLY A 64 -11.33 -14.21 5.53
C GLY A 64 -10.36 -13.59 4.52
N ARG A 65 -10.72 -12.46 3.90
CA ARG A 65 -9.93 -11.79 2.86
C ARG A 65 -10.01 -10.27 3.03
N GLY A 66 -8.93 -9.56 2.72
CA GLY A 66 -8.95 -8.11 2.66
C GLY A 66 -7.61 -7.51 2.27
N LEU A 67 -7.60 -6.18 2.22
CA LEU A 67 -6.49 -5.35 1.82
C LEU A 67 -6.06 -4.47 3.00
N VAL A 68 -4.76 -4.46 3.28
CA VAL A 68 -4.10 -3.49 4.15
C VAL A 68 -3.31 -2.55 3.26
N LEU A 69 -3.78 -1.30 3.14
CA LEU A 69 -3.06 -0.23 2.44
C LEU A 69 -2.19 0.52 3.44
N ILE A 70 -0.90 0.65 3.13
CA ILE A 70 0.08 1.41 3.91
C ILE A 70 0.63 2.51 3.00
N ASP A 71 0.30 3.77 3.33
CA ASP A 71 0.65 4.95 2.53
C ASP A 71 1.20 6.05 3.46
N PRO A 72 2.44 5.90 3.94
CA PRO A 72 3.02 6.83 4.89
C PRO A 72 3.63 8.06 4.19
N PRO A 73 3.90 9.16 4.92
CA PRO A 73 4.44 10.39 4.33
C PRO A 73 5.95 10.33 4.01
N TYR A 74 6.70 9.33 4.51
CA TYR A 74 8.14 9.17 4.31
C TYR A 74 9.02 10.28 4.94
N GLU A 75 8.54 10.87 6.05
CA GLU A 75 9.25 11.91 6.79
C GLU A 75 10.45 11.36 7.58
N SER A 76 10.36 10.12 8.06
CA SER A 76 11.43 9.44 8.81
C SER A 76 12.48 8.76 7.91
N GLN A 77 12.46 9.06 6.60
CA GLN A 77 13.41 8.58 5.60
C GLN A 77 13.63 7.05 5.68
N ASP A 78 14.87 6.60 5.93
CA ASP A 78 15.26 5.19 5.93
C ASP A 78 14.59 4.36 7.05
N ALA A 79 14.28 4.99 8.19
CA ALA A 79 13.63 4.30 9.30
C ALA A 79 12.19 3.89 8.96
N GLU A 80 11.50 4.69 8.14
CA GLU A 80 10.13 4.41 7.69
C GLU A 80 10.06 3.11 6.89
N TYR A 81 11.01 2.87 5.98
CA TYR A 81 11.07 1.62 5.22
C TYR A 81 11.27 0.39 6.11
N GLN A 82 12.01 0.51 7.21
CA GLN A 82 12.16 -0.59 8.17
C GLN A 82 10.85 -0.85 8.91
N GLN A 83 10.19 0.22 9.35
CA GLN A 83 8.90 0.15 10.03
C GLN A 83 7.82 -0.50 9.15
N ILE A 84 7.81 -0.17 7.86
CA ILE A 84 6.90 -0.78 6.87
C ILE A 84 7.14 -2.28 6.75
N ILE A 85 8.39 -2.72 6.54
CA ILE A 85 8.71 -4.15 6.40
C ILE A 85 8.31 -4.92 7.66
N HIS A 86 8.59 -4.36 8.83
CA HIS A 86 8.19 -4.93 10.10
C HIS A 86 6.66 -5.06 10.19
N SER A 87 5.93 -3.99 9.90
CA SER A 87 4.47 -3.95 9.97
C SER A 87 3.80 -4.93 8.99
N VAL A 88 4.33 -5.06 7.77
CA VAL A 88 3.85 -6.06 6.80
C VAL A 88 4.11 -7.48 7.30
N ARG A 89 5.26 -7.74 7.92
CA ARG A 89 5.56 -9.05 8.50
C ARG A 89 4.61 -9.40 9.64
N GLU A 90 4.25 -8.43 10.47
CA GLU A 90 3.27 -8.61 11.54
C GLU A 90 1.86 -8.84 11.01
N ALA A 91 1.46 -8.11 9.97
CA ALA A 91 0.19 -8.32 9.29
C ALA A 91 0.09 -9.76 8.77
N LEU A 92 1.14 -10.25 8.09
CA LEU A 92 1.19 -11.63 7.57
C LEU A 92 1.24 -12.69 8.67
N ALA A 93 1.90 -12.44 9.80
CA ALA A 93 1.92 -13.38 10.92
C ALA A 93 0.53 -13.57 11.54
N ARG A 94 -0.27 -12.49 11.60
CA ARG A 94 -1.62 -12.49 12.18
C ARG A 94 -2.69 -12.91 11.18
N TRP A 95 -2.51 -12.52 9.92
CA TRP A 95 -3.46 -12.72 8.84
C TRP A 95 -2.72 -13.11 7.54
N PRO A 96 -2.25 -14.38 7.42
CA PRO A 96 -1.36 -14.80 6.34
C PRO A 96 -1.91 -14.59 4.92
N GLN A 97 -3.23 -14.55 4.77
CA GLN A 97 -3.91 -14.33 3.50
C GLN A 97 -4.22 -12.86 3.18
N ALA A 98 -3.81 -11.92 4.03
CA ALA A 98 -3.96 -10.49 3.78
C ALA A 98 -3.20 -10.09 2.52
N ILE A 99 -3.81 -9.23 1.71
CA ILE A 99 -3.10 -8.48 0.67
C ILE A 99 -2.56 -7.24 1.37
N CYS A 100 -1.24 -7.02 1.33
CA CYS A 100 -0.65 -5.78 1.81
C CYS A 100 -0.18 -4.96 0.61
N MET A 101 -0.63 -3.73 0.49
CA MET A 101 -0.22 -2.81 -0.57
C MET A 101 0.47 -1.61 0.08
N VAL A 102 1.73 -1.38 -0.28
CA VAL A 102 2.52 -0.27 0.23
C VAL A 102 2.84 0.68 -0.91
N TRP A 103 2.43 1.93 -0.79
CA TRP A 103 2.90 2.99 -1.68
C TRP A 103 4.26 3.49 -1.21
N TYR A 104 5.21 3.75 -2.11
CA TYR A 104 6.50 4.33 -1.78
C TYR A 104 6.99 5.36 -2.82
N PRO A 105 7.69 6.42 -2.39
CA PRO A 105 8.29 7.40 -3.27
C PRO A 105 9.60 6.89 -3.88
N ILE A 106 9.90 7.30 -5.11
CA ILE A 106 11.17 7.07 -5.78
C ILE A 106 11.85 8.44 -5.92
N LYS A 107 12.85 8.71 -5.09
CA LYS A 107 13.79 9.83 -5.27
C LYS A 107 15.02 9.39 -6.05
N LEU A 108 15.47 8.17 -5.76
CA LEU A 108 16.65 7.58 -6.36
C LEU A 108 16.52 6.05 -6.31
N ARG A 109 16.37 5.38 -7.46
CA ARG A 109 16.07 3.94 -7.46
C ARG A 109 17.09 3.09 -6.70
N ARG A 110 18.37 3.46 -6.73
CA ARG A 110 19.42 2.69 -6.01
C ARG A 110 19.23 2.68 -4.50
N SER A 111 18.64 3.72 -3.90
CA SER A 111 18.41 3.76 -2.44
C SER A 111 17.30 2.80 -2.00
N LEU A 112 16.43 2.38 -2.92
CA LEU A 112 15.35 1.43 -2.62
C LEU A 112 15.81 -0.04 -2.66
N GLN A 113 17.01 -0.33 -3.14
CA GLN A 113 17.51 -1.71 -3.24
C GLN A 113 17.49 -2.48 -1.91
N PRO A 114 17.91 -1.92 -0.76
CA PRO A 114 17.79 -2.59 0.53
C PRO A 114 16.32 -2.88 0.91
N PHE A 115 15.40 -1.97 0.61
CA PHE A 115 13.97 -2.16 0.85
C PHE A 115 13.41 -3.29 -0.03
N MET A 116 13.72 -3.32 -1.33
CA MET A 116 13.30 -4.38 -2.26
C MET A 116 13.82 -5.76 -1.84
N ARG A 117 15.10 -5.85 -1.44
CA ARG A 117 15.68 -7.11 -0.94
C ARG A 117 14.99 -7.62 0.33
N LYS A 118 14.64 -6.72 1.25
CA LYS A 118 13.88 -7.07 2.47
C LYS A 118 12.43 -7.44 2.16
N ALA A 119 11.81 -6.79 1.18
CA ALA A 119 10.46 -7.13 0.74
C ALA A 119 10.40 -8.53 0.12
N ALA A 120 11.39 -8.90 -0.69
CA ALA A 120 11.48 -10.25 -1.29
C ALA A 120 11.54 -11.38 -0.25
N THR A 121 11.98 -11.10 0.98
CA THR A 121 12.10 -12.09 2.08
C THR A 121 10.90 -12.11 3.02
N LEU A 122 9.82 -11.38 2.69
CA LEU A 122 8.56 -11.47 3.43
C LEU A 122 7.98 -12.90 3.35
N PRO A 123 7.35 -13.40 4.43
CA PRO A 123 6.74 -14.73 4.48
C PRO A 123 5.38 -14.72 3.76
N ALA A 124 5.38 -14.43 2.46
CA ALA A 124 4.20 -14.26 1.62
C ALA A 124 4.29 -15.16 0.38
N LYS A 125 3.15 -15.44 -0.25
CA LYS A 125 3.10 -16.27 -1.47
C LYS A 125 3.68 -15.54 -2.69
N SER A 126 3.57 -14.23 -2.69
CA SER A 126 4.04 -13.39 -3.78
C SER A 126 4.31 -11.97 -3.32
N VAL A 127 5.22 -11.30 -4.04
CA VAL A 127 5.58 -9.91 -3.86
C VAL A 127 5.77 -9.30 -5.24
N LEU A 128 4.82 -8.45 -5.65
CA LEU A 128 4.81 -7.73 -6.92
C LEU A 128 5.21 -6.28 -6.68
N VAL A 129 6.03 -5.74 -7.57
CA VAL A 129 6.38 -4.32 -7.65
C VAL A 129 5.80 -3.74 -8.92
N ALA A 130 5.13 -2.59 -8.81
CA ALA A 130 4.70 -1.78 -9.94
C ALA A 130 5.15 -0.34 -9.75
N GLU A 131 5.97 0.18 -10.65
CA GLU A 131 6.52 1.55 -10.55
C GLU A 131 6.21 2.37 -11.80
N LEU A 132 6.03 3.66 -11.58
CA LEU A 132 6.07 4.70 -12.60
C LEU A 132 7.10 5.75 -12.18
N GLN A 133 8.17 5.86 -12.96
CA GLN A 133 9.06 7.01 -12.95
C GLN A 133 8.63 7.97 -14.05
N VAL A 134 8.19 9.15 -13.66
CA VAL A 134 7.75 10.18 -14.60
C VAL A 134 8.94 10.93 -15.22
N ARG A 135 10.14 10.80 -14.64
CA ARG A 135 11.38 11.42 -15.15
C ARG A 135 12.61 10.57 -14.77
N PRO A 136 13.79 10.81 -15.38
CA PRO A 136 15.02 10.10 -15.05
C PRO A 136 15.50 10.31 -13.61
N ASP A 137 16.35 9.39 -13.12
CA ASP A 137 17.05 9.51 -11.83
C ASP A 137 18.29 10.40 -11.96
N ASP A 138 18.10 11.70 -12.16
CA ASP A 138 19.15 12.70 -12.35
C ASP A 138 19.58 13.41 -11.05
N SER A 139 18.69 13.49 -10.06
CA SER A 139 18.95 14.15 -8.77
C SER A 139 18.23 13.47 -7.60
N PRO A 140 18.91 13.23 -6.46
CA PRO A 140 18.27 12.66 -5.27
C PRO A 140 17.37 13.65 -4.51
N LEU A 141 17.35 14.93 -4.91
CA LEU A 141 16.64 16.00 -4.19
C LEU A 141 15.14 16.07 -4.51
N ARG A 142 14.69 15.42 -5.59
CA ARG A 142 13.30 15.49 -6.05
C ARG A 142 12.69 14.09 -6.16
N LEU A 143 11.37 14.04 -6.10
CA LEU A 143 10.62 12.83 -6.40
C LEU A 143 10.64 12.60 -7.92
N THR A 144 11.23 11.49 -8.38
CA THR A 144 11.29 11.11 -9.80
C THR A 144 10.16 10.17 -10.20
N GLY A 145 9.53 9.52 -9.22
CA GLY A 145 8.39 8.64 -9.41
C GLY A 145 7.86 8.06 -8.12
N SER A 146 7.04 7.01 -8.24
CA SER A 146 6.56 6.22 -7.12
C SER A 146 6.32 4.78 -7.52
N GLY A 147 6.16 3.91 -6.54
CA GLY A 147 5.78 2.53 -6.76
C GLY A 147 4.79 1.99 -5.74
N LEU A 148 4.24 0.84 -6.08
CA LEU A 148 3.43 0.00 -5.22
C LEU A 148 4.16 -1.32 -5.01
N LEU A 149 4.36 -1.70 -3.75
CA LEU A 149 4.76 -3.03 -3.33
C LEU A 149 3.49 -3.78 -2.91
N ILE A 150 3.16 -4.86 -3.60
CA ILE A 150 1.92 -5.61 -3.42
C ILE A 150 2.26 -7.03 -3.01
N VAL A 151 1.93 -7.36 -1.76
CA VAL A 151 2.19 -8.65 -1.14
C VAL A 151 0.93 -9.50 -1.18
N ASN A 152 1.08 -10.79 -1.52
CA ASN A 152 -0.01 -11.71 -1.82
C ASN A 152 -0.95 -11.16 -2.91
N ALA A 153 -0.38 -10.58 -3.97
CA ALA A 153 -1.14 -9.96 -5.05
C ALA A 153 -2.21 -10.92 -5.63
N PRO A 154 -3.39 -10.41 -6.02
CA PRO A 154 -4.42 -11.23 -6.66
C PRO A 154 -3.91 -11.98 -7.88
N TRP A 155 -4.54 -13.12 -8.18
CA TRP A 155 -4.20 -13.90 -9.37
C TRP A 155 -4.27 -13.05 -10.63
N GLN A 156 -3.21 -13.11 -11.45
CA GLN A 156 -3.07 -12.35 -12.70
C GLN A 156 -3.17 -10.82 -12.54
N PHE A 157 -2.96 -10.27 -11.34
CA PHE A 157 -3.04 -8.83 -11.13
C PHE A 157 -1.98 -8.07 -11.94
N ASP A 158 -0.81 -8.66 -12.16
CA ASP A 158 0.22 -8.16 -13.07
C ASP A 158 -0.32 -7.99 -14.50
N LYS A 159 -1.08 -8.97 -15.02
CA LYS A 159 -1.71 -8.88 -16.35
C LYS A 159 -2.79 -7.80 -16.43
N VAL A 160 -3.51 -7.57 -15.33
CA VAL A 160 -4.51 -6.49 -15.24
C VAL A 160 -3.82 -5.13 -15.20
N LEU A 161 -2.68 -5.01 -14.52
CA LEU A 161 -1.98 -3.75 -14.34
C LEU A 161 -1.08 -3.39 -15.52
N ALA A 162 -0.51 -4.38 -16.21
CA ALA A 162 0.44 -4.19 -17.30
C ALA A 162 -0.05 -3.22 -18.41
N PRO A 163 -1.31 -3.30 -18.89
CA PRO A 163 -1.81 -2.37 -19.91
C PRO A 163 -1.91 -0.92 -19.42
N ALA A 164 -2.09 -0.69 -18.11
CA ALA A 164 -2.22 0.65 -17.56
C ALA A 164 -0.88 1.40 -17.53
N LEU A 165 0.24 0.69 -17.30
CA LEU A 165 1.55 1.33 -17.12
C LEU A 165 2.03 2.12 -18.36
N PRO A 166 1.97 1.61 -19.60
CA PRO A 166 2.32 2.39 -20.79
C PRO A 166 1.42 3.61 -20.99
N VAL A 167 0.13 3.50 -20.67
CA VAL A 167 -0.83 4.61 -20.76
C VAL A 167 -0.46 5.70 -19.76
N LEU A 168 -0.22 5.33 -18.50
CA LEU A 168 0.21 6.26 -17.47
C LEU A 168 1.54 6.93 -17.83
N LYS A 169 2.53 6.15 -18.31
CA LYS A 169 3.80 6.70 -18.80
C LYS A 169 3.61 7.71 -19.93
N LYS A 170 2.75 7.41 -20.90
CA LYS A 170 2.48 8.29 -22.04
C LYS A 170 1.88 9.63 -21.61
N HIS A 171 0.96 9.61 -20.63
CA HIS A 171 0.21 10.79 -20.24
C HIS A 171 0.83 11.59 -19.09
N LEU A 172 1.61 10.94 -18.22
CA LEU A 172 2.19 11.55 -17.03
C LEU A 172 3.72 11.69 -17.10
N GLY A 173 4.36 11.01 -18.05
CA GLY A 173 5.81 10.96 -18.18
C GLY A 173 6.41 12.13 -18.97
N GLU A 174 7.56 12.59 -18.50
CA GLU A 174 8.49 13.48 -19.19
C GLU A 174 9.48 12.65 -20.05
N PRO A 175 10.32 13.29 -20.90
CA PRO A 175 11.37 12.58 -21.62
C PRO A 175 12.25 11.73 -20.68
N GLY A 176 12.38 10.44 -20.98
CA GLY A 176 13.11 9.48 -20.15
C GLY A 176 12.30 8.81 -19.03
N ALA A 177 10.98 9.03 -18.96
CA ALA A 177 10.08 8.28 -18.09
C ALA A 177 10.18 6.76 -18.29
N SER A 178 10.01 6.00 -17.21
CA SER A 178 10.08 4.54 -17.21
C SER A 178 9.02 3.91 -16.32
N THR A 179 8.74 2.64 -16.57
CA THR A 179 7.82 1.83 -15.75
C THR A 179 8.50 0.53 -15.39
N ARG A 180 8.15 -0.03 -14.24
CA ARG A 180 8.62 -1.35 -13.79
C ARG A 180 7.42 -2.18 -13.37
N LEU A 181 7.35 -3.43 -13.78
CA LEU A 181 6.39 -4.41 -13.27
C LEU A 181 7.16 -5.72 -13.08
N GLU A 182 7.35 -6.12 -11.83
CA GLU A 182 8.29 -7.19 -11.49
C GLU A 182 7.83 -7.98 -10.26
N TRP A 183 7.84 -9.31 -10.38
CA TRP A 183 7.69 -10.20 -9.24
C TRP A 183 9.05 -10.33 -8.52
N LEU A 184 9.18 -9.74 -7.34
CA LEU A 184 10.33 -9.96 -6.46
C LEU A 184 10.31 -11.37 -5.85
N ARG A 185 9.10 -11.92 -5.70
CA ARG A 185 8.83 -13.29 -5.29
C ARG A 185 7.51 -13.74 -5.91
N GLN A 186 7.48 -14.96 -6.40
CA GLN A 186 6.26 -15.64 -6.82
C GLN A 186 6.44 -17.13 -6.53
N ASP A 187 5.60 -17.69 -5.67
CA ASP A 187 5.56 -19.15 -5.52
C ASP A 187 5.18 -19.78 -6.88
N ALA A 188 5.83 -20.89 -7.22
CA ALA A 188 5.64 -21.63 -8.47
C ALA A 188 4.27 -22.30 -8.59
#